data_AF-A0A485KPI9-F1
#
_entry.id   AF-A0A485KPI9-F1
#
_cell.length_a   1.000
_cell.length_b   1.000
_cell.length_c   1.000
_cell.angle_alpha   90.00
_cell.angle_beta   90.00
_cell.angle_gamma   90.00
#
_symmetry.space_group_name_H-M   'P 1'
#
loop_
_entity.id
_entity.type
_entity.pdbx_description
1 polymer ?
#
loop_
_entity_poly.entity_id
_entity_poly.type
_entity_poly.pdbx_seq_one_letter_code
_entity_poly.pdbx_strand_id
1 'polypeptide(L)'
;MFQQAYENRYRALGPTNRNTYFAFRNMGQMSLLLGHYDESERIFTHCLDVTLKLQSRVNHYLNCLIWLVNLHLFFGKADEAYDFLQRAHKAAEDYPPKHKEKQSVRLSSCFYFYETRPKQTKSSVSELEDALKQADEYRDAWVGASCQSCPSSIQRSFFACPKCPKYVLRFCHACVARNMPAAFCAHDIRLAMFKPPARLLQETRLALLAQERDWPEYDKYYDAYEEFCTHEQVPDTERIVRKCQRVNGKRRRSVCSGSVTPDRNQSPRRQPPTDGTGYSFRH
;
A
#
# COMPACT_ATOMS: atom_id res chain seq x y z
N MET A 1 -5.72 -30.04 -3.64
CA MET A 1 -4.37 -30.29 -3.08
C MET A 1 -4.24 -29.79 -1.64
N PHE A 2 -4.39 -28.50 -1.34
CA PHE A 2 -4.22 -27.97 0.04
C PHE A 2 -5.21 -28.55 1.07
N GLN A 3 -6.49 -28.66 0.70
CA GLN A 3 -7.52 -29.28 1.54
C GLN A 3 -7.17 -30.73 1.93
N GLN A 4 -6.88 -31.58 0.93
CA GLN A 4 -6.49 -32.98 1.17
C GLN A 4 -5.20 -33.09 2.02
N ALA A 5 -4.22 -32.22 1.79
CA ALA A 5 -3.00 -32.19 2.58
C ALA A 5 -3.27 -31.81 4.05
N TYR A 6 -4.19 -30.88 4.30
CA TYR A 6 -4.63 -30.53 5.65
C TYR A 6 -5.36 -31.70 6.31
N GLU A 7 -6.35 -32.30 5.64
CA GLU A 7 -7.14 -33.42 6.18
C GLU A 7 -6.27 -34.63 6.54
N ASN A 8 -5.32 -34.98 5.67
CA ASN A 8 -4.40 -36.09 5.94
C ASN A 8 -3.53 -35.83 7.16
N ARG A 9 -2.99 -34.61 7.30
CA ARG A 9 -2.18 -34.23 8.46
C ARG A 9 -3.01 -34.13 9.73
N TYR A 10 -4.24 -33.62 9.63
CA TYR A 10 -5.17 -33.55 10.74
C TYR A 10 -5.47 -34.93 11.31
N ARG A 11 -5.78 -35.92 10.46
CA ARG A 11 -6.04 -37.30 10.88
C ARG A 11 -4.80 -37.99 11.44
N ALA A 12 -3.64 -37.81 10.80
CA ALA A 12 -2.43 -38.52 11.18
C ALA A 12 -1.71 -37.92 12.39
N LEU A 13 -1.74 -36.60 12.54
CA LEU A 13 -0.90 -35.85 13.50
C LEU A 13 -1.72 -35.09 14.55
N GLY A 14 -3.02 -34.92 14.33
CA GLY A 14 -3.91 -34.14 15.19
C GLY A 14 -3.94 -32.64 14.90
N PRO A 15 -4.90 -31.91 15.51
CA PRO A 15 -5.18 -30.49 15.26
C PRO A 15 -4.09 -29.54 15.75
N THR A 16 -3.36 -29.93 16.80
CA THR A 16 -2.33 -29.11 17.44
C THR A 16 -0.94 -29.41 16.88
N ASN A 17 -0.79 -30.30 15.89
CA ASN A 17 0.52 -30.54 15.31
C ASN A 17 0.98 -29.39 14.42
N ARG A 18 2.28 -29.05 14.49
CA ARG A 18 2.91 -27.98 13.70
C ARG A 18 2.71 -28.14 12.19
N ASN A 19 2.77 -29.36 11.66
CA ASN A 19 2.57 -29.62 10.23
C ASN A 19 1.10 -29.47 9.81
N THR A 20 0.17 -29.82 10.69
CA THR A 20 -1.28 -29.58 10.51
C THR A 20 -1.55 -28.07 10.48
N TYR A 21 -0.97 -27.34 11.43
CA TYR A 21 -1.01 -25.88 11.45
C TYR A 21 -0.50 -25.25 10.14
N PHE A 22 0.67 -25.67 9.64
CA PHE A 22 1.22 -25.12 8.40
C PHE A 22 0.34 -25.42 7.19
N ALA A 23 -0.23 -26.63 7.10
CA ALA A 23 -1.16 -26.95 6.02
C ALA A 23 -2.40 -26.05 6.07
N PHE A 24 -2.95 -25.85 7.26
CA PHE A 24 -4.14 -25.02 7.44
C PHE A 24 -3.87 -23.56 7.13
N ARG A 25 -2.77 -22.99 7.63
CA ARG A 25 -2.34 -21.62 7.30
C ARG A 25 -2.17 -21.41 5.80
N ASN A 26 -1.53 -22.35 5.11
CA ASN A 26 -1.34 -22.25 3.66
C ASN A 26 -2.68 -22.32 2.91
N MET A 27 -3.63 -23.10 3.41
CA MET A 27 -4.99 -23.12 2.89
C MET A 27 -5.66 -21.75 3.03
N GLY A 28 -5.52 -21.08 4.19
CA GLY A 28 -6.02 -19.71 4.39
C GLY A 28 -5.43 -18.71 3.39
N GLN A 29 -4.12 -18.76 3.17
CA GLN A 29 -3.46 -17.93 2.16
C GLN A 29 -4.00 -18.20 0.74
N MET A 30 -4.29 -19.45 0.40
CA MET A 30 -4.88 -19.79 -0.89
C MET A 30 -6.34 -19.33 -1.00
N SER A 31 -7.14 -19.50 0.05
CA SER A 31 -8.52 -18.99 0.12
C SER A 31 -8.53 -17.47 -0.12
N LEU A 32 -7.61 -16.72 0.48
CA LEU A 32 -7.44 -15.28 0.23
C LEU A 32 -7.15 -14.96 -1.25
N LEU A 33 -6.23 -15.69 -1.89
CA LEU A 33 -5.88 -15.49 -3.30
C LEU A 33 -7.00 -15.86 -4.27
N LEU A 34 -7.86 -16.82 -3.88
CA LEU A 34 -9.02 -17.25 -4.66
C LEU A 34 -10.27 -16.40 -4.40
N GLY A 35 -10.22 -15.47 -3.44
CA GLY A 35 -11.34 -14.59 -3.12
C GLY A 35 -12.27 -15.07 -2.01
N HIS A 36 -11.93 -16.18 -1.33
CA HIS A 36 -12.71 -16.73 -0.22
C HIS A 36 -12.28 -16.10 1.12
N TYR A 37 -12.70 -14.86 1.35
CA TYR A 37 -12.18 -14.05 2.46
C TYR A 37 -12.67 -14.50 3.83
N ASP A 38 -13.96 -14.79 3.99
CA ASP A 38 -14.52 -15.27 5.25
C ASP A 38 -13.87 -16.60 5.68
N GLU A 39 -13.59 -17.46 4.70
CA GLU A 39 -12.86 -18.70 4.94
C GLU A 39 -11.43 -18.42 5.39
N SER A 40 -10.74 -17.52 4.70
CA SER A 40 -9.37 -17.12 5.05
C SER A 40 -9.28 -16.54 6.46
N GLU A 41 -10.21 -15.67 6.84
CA GLU A 41 -10.27 -15.05 8.17
C GLU A 41 -10.47 -16.11 9.24
N ARG A 42 -11.47 -16.99 9.06
CA ARG A 42 -11.73 -18.11 9.97
C ARG A 42 -10.49 -19.00 10.15
N ILE A 43 -9.79 -19.30 9.07
CA ILE A 43 -8.56 -20.11 9.10
C ILE A 43 -7.46 -19.40 9.90
N PHE A 44 -7.18 -18.13 9.61
CA PHE A 44 -6.11 -17.41 10.30
C PHE A 44 -6.39 -17.17 11.78
N THR A 45 -7.65 -16.90 12.15
CA THR A 45 -8.09 -16.80 13.55
C THR A 45 -7.89 -18.13 14.29
N HIS A 46 -8.32 -19.25 13.71
CA HIS A 46 -8.07 -20.56 14.32
C HIS A 46 -6.58 -20.88 14.42
N CYS A 47 -5.79 -20.54 13.39
CA CYS A 47 -4.34 -20.68 13.43
C CYS A 47 -3.72 -19.85 14.57
N LEU A 48 -4.19 -18.63 14.79
CA LEU A 48 -3.74 -17.77 15.90
C LEU A 48 -3.97 -18.45 17.25
N ASP A 49 -5.17 -18.99 17.50
CA ASP A 49 -5.50 -19.72 18.73
C ASP A 49 -4.63 -20.96 18.94
N VAL A 50 -4.36 -21.70 17.86
CA VAL A 50 -3.47 -22.86 17.89
C VAL A 50 -2.03 -22.44 18.24
N THR A 51 -1.53 -21.32 17.72
CA THR A 51 -0.17 -20.86 18.07
C THR A 51 0.00 -20.52 19.55
N LEU A 52 -1.05 -19.98 20.18
CA LEU A 52 -1.08 -19.70 21.62
C LEU A 52 -1.03 -21.00 22.44
N LYS A 53 -1.86 -21.98 22.07
CA LYS A 53 -1.90 -23.30 22.74
C LYS A 53 -0.61 -24.09 22.59
N LEU A 54 0.05 -23.94 21.44
CA LEU A 54 1.31 -24.64 21.15
C LEU A 54 2.53 -24.03 21.84
N GLN A 55 2.39 -22.88 22.52
CA GLN A 55 3.54 -22.05 22.94
C GLN A 55 4.54 -21.89 21.78
N SER A 56 3.99 -21.73 20.57
CA SER A 56 4.78 -21.75 19.35
C SER A 56 5.81 -20.63 19.37
N ARG A 57 6.95 -20.84 18.66
CA ARG A 57 7.93 -19.77 18.43
C ARG A 57 7.21 -18.49 17.99
N VAL A 58 7.62 -17.36 18.55
CA VAL A 58 7.03 -16.03 18.33
C VAL A 58 6.76 -15.73 16.84
N ASN A 59 7.61 -16.22 15.93
CA ASN A 59 7.43 -16.11 14.47
C ASN A 59 6.09 -16.64 13.91
N HIS A 60 5.54 -17.73 14.46
CA HIS A 60 4.28 -18.31 13.94
C HIS A 60 3.08 -17.45 14.36
N TYR A 61 3.05 -17.06 15.63
CA TYR A 61 2.06 -16.15 16.18
C TYR A 61 2.06 -14.81 15.42
N LEU A 62 3.24 -14.22 15.23
CA LEU A 62 3.41 -12.98 14.50
C LEU A 62 2.95 -13.09 13.04
N ASN A 63 3.23 -14.20 12.37
CA ASN A 63 2.76 -14.43 11.01
C ASN A 63 1.22 -14.43 10.92
N CYS A 64 0.52 -15.09 11.85
CA CYS A 64 -0.95 -15.07 11.89
C CYS A 64 -1.48 -13.66 12.07
N LEU A 65 -0.90 -12.88 12.98
CA LEU A 65 -1.28 -11.48 13.18
C LEU A 65 -1.12 -10.65 11.91
N ILE A 66 0.03 -10.77 11.22
CA ILE A 66 0.27 -10.03 9.97
C ILE A 66 -0.76 -10.39 8.89
N TRP A 67 -1.14 -11.67 8.77
CA TRP A 67 -2.18 -12.06 7.81
C TRP A 67 -3.54 -11.49 8.15
N LEU A 68 -3.94 -11.50 9.43
CA LEU A 68 -5.20 -10.90 9.88
C LEU A 68 -5.22 -9.39 9.64
N VAL A 69 -4.15 -8.68 10.03
CA VAL A 69 -3.99 -7.24 9.74
C VAL A 69 -4.19 -6.96 8.25
N ASN A 70 -3.46 -7.67 7.40
CA ASN A 70 -3.54 -7.46 5.96
C ASN A 70 -4.93 -7.79 5.41
N LEU A 71 -5.55 -8.88 5.86
CA LEU A 71 -6.91 -9.24 5.45
C LEU A 71 -7.89 -8.10 5.75
N HIS A 72 -7.93 -7.59 6.98
CA HIS A 72 -8.83 -6.49 7.33
C HIS A 72 -8.51 -5.21 6.52
N LEU A 73 -7.23 -4.88 6.32
CA LEU A 73 -6.82 -3.72 5.51
C LEU A 73 -7.21 -3.85 4.04
N PHE A 74 -7.17 -5.05 3.46
CA PHE A 74 -7.54 -5.29 2.07
C PHE A 74 -9.02 -4.97 1.80
N PHE A 75 -9.86 -5.03 2.84
CA PHE A 75 -11.28 -4.66 2.79
C PHE A 75 -11.59 -3.29 3.40
N GLY A 76 -10.57 -2.49 3.70
CA GLY A 76 -10.74 -1.15 4.27
C GLY A 76 -11.24 -1.14 5.71
N LYS A 77 -11.17 -2.28 6.41
CA LYS A 77 -11.62 -2.42 7.80
C LYS A 77 -10.49 -2.08 8.77
N ALA A 78 -9.98 -0.85 8.68
CA ALA A 78 -8.79 -0.44 9.43
C ALA A 78 -8.97 -0.51 10.96
N ASP A 79 -10.17 -0.20 11.46
CA ASP A 79 -10.44 -0.22 12.90
C ASP A 79 -10.32 -1.66 13.47
N GLU A 80 -10.71 -2.68 12.70
CA GLU A 80 -10.55 -4.10 13.07
C GLU A 80 -9.09 -4.57 12.98
N ALA A 81 -8.34 -4.02 12.01
CA ALA A 81 -6.91 -4.33 11.85
C ALA A 81 -6.05 -3.79 13.00
N TYR A 82 -6.52 -2.78 13.73
CA TYR A 82 -5.71 -2.04 14.70
C TYR A 82 -5.23 -2.91 15.87
N ASP A 83 -6.11 -3.69 16.51
CA ASP A 83 -5.73 -4.57 17.62
C ASP A 83 -4.65 -5.58 17.19
N PHE A 84 -4.87 -6.23 16.04
CA PHE A 84 -3.91 -7.19 15.50
C PHE A 84 -2.57 -6.53 15.18
N LEU A 85 -2.57 -5.29 14.68
CA LEU A 85 -1.35 -4.56 14.36
C LEU A 85 -0.56 -4.20 15.62
N GLN A 86 -1.23 -3.76 16.69
CA GLN A 86 -0.59 -3.48 17.98
C GLN A 86 0.03 -4.75 18.57
N ARG A 87 -0.70 -5.86 18.54
CA ARG A 87 -0.19 -7.17 18.96
C ARG A 87 1.00 -7.62 18.11
N ALA A 88 0.99 -7.31 16.81
CA ALA A 88 2.08 -7.65 15.90
C ALA A 88 3.34 -6.84 16.21
N HIS A 89 3.21 -5.54 16.50
CA HIS A 89 4.33 -4.70 16.97
C HIS A 89 4.92 -5.24 18.26
N LYS A 90 4.09 -5.55 19.25
CA LYS A 90 4.55 -6.12 20.53
C LYS A 90 5.26 -7.47 20.34
N ALA A 91 4.68 -8.37 19.54
CA ALA A 91 5.32 -9.65 19.24
C ALA A 91 6.60 -9.52 18.41
N ALA A 92 6.83 -8.37 17.79
CA ALA A 92 8.02 -8.09 16.99
C ALA A 92 9.05 -7.18 17.69
N GLU A 93 8.81 -6.82 18.95
CA GLU A 93 9.62 -5.84 19.70
C GLU A 93 11.09 -6.26 19.76
N ASP A 94 11.34 -7.49 20.18
CA ASP A 94 12.69 -8.06 20.36
C ASP A 94 13.43 -8.38 19.05
N TYR A 95 12.75 -8.38 17.90
CA TYR A 95 13.45 -8.61 16.64
C TYR A 95 14.35 -7.42 16.29
N PRO A 96 15.56 -7.67 15.75
CA PRO A 96 16.40 -6.61 15.20
C PRO A 96 15.64 -5.76 14.18
N PRO A 97 15.94 -4.45 14.05
CA PRO A 97 15.24 -3.57 13.11
C PRO A 97 15.15 -4.12 11.68
N LYS A 98 16.22 -4.73 11.16
CA LYS A 98 16.28 -5.28 9.79
C LYS A 98 15.71 -6.71 9.64
N HIS A 99 15.10 -7.28 10.68
CA HIS A 99 14.52 -8.62 10.62
C HIS A 99 13.27 -8.67 9.72
N LYS A 100 13.11 -9.74 8.93
CA LYS A 100 12.06 -9.87 7.89
C LYS A 100 10.64 -9.77 8.45
N GLU A 101 10.40 -10.36 9.61
CA GLU A 101 9.10 -10.35 10.27
C GLU A 101 8.76 -8.93 10.75
N LYS A 102 9.73 -8.19 11.31
CA LYS A 102 9.56 -6.79 11.71
C LYS A 102 9.34 -5.89 10.49
N GLN A 103 10.00 -6.17 9.37
CA GLN A 103 9.72 -5.52 8.07
C GLN A 103 8.28 -5.75 7.62
N SER A 104 7.75 -6.96 7.78
CA SER A 104 6.37 -7.28 7.40
C SER A 104 5.35 -6.51 8.27
N VAL A 105 5.63 -6.33 9.56
CA VAL A 105 4.83 -5.48 10.46
C VAL A 105 4.88 -4.01 10.02
N ARG A 106 6.07 -3.48 9.68
CA ARG A 106 6.21 -2.11 9.19
C ARG A 106 5.48 -1.88 7.87
N LEU A 107 5.57 -2.81 6.92
CA LEU A 107 4.80 -2.74 5.67
C LEU A 107 3.29 -2.71 5.95
N SER A 108 2.81 -3.57 6.85
CA SER A 108 1.40 -3.58 7.28
C SER A 108 1.00 -2.27 7.96
N SER A 109 1.91 -1.64 8.72
CA SER A 109 1.72 -0.33 9.34
C SER A 109 1.62 0.79 8.30
N CYS A 110 2.37 0.69 7.20
CA CYS A 110 2.27 1.61 6.08
C CYS A 110 0.90 1.51 5.39
N PHE A 111 0.37 0.30 5.19
CA PHE A 111 -0.99 0.11 4.66
C PHE A 111 -2.05 0.62 5.63
N TYR A 112 -1.89 0.39 6.94
CA TYR A 112 -2.77 0.94 7.96
C TYR A 112 -2.77 2.48 7.95
N PHE A 113 -1.60 3.10 7.86
CA PHE A 113 -1.45 4.55 7.75
C PHE A 113 -2.18 5.09 6.51
N TYR A 114 -2.10 4.39 5.38
CA TYR A 114 -2.83 4.71 4.16
C TYR A 114 -4.35 4.75 4.38
N GLU A 115 -4.90 3.72 5.01
CA GLU A 115 -6.35 3.60 5.27
C GLU A 115 -6.84 4.63 6.29
N THR A 116 -5.98 5.01 7.24
CA THR A 116 -6.34 5.91 8.35
C THR A 116 -5.81 7.32 8.16
N ARG A 117 -5.33 7.68 6.96
CA ARG A 117 -4.72 9.00 6.66
C ARG A 117 -5.50 10.20 7.22
N PRO A 118 -6.85 10.28 7.09
CA PRO A 118 -7.61 11.40 7.64
C PRO A 118 -7.54 11.53 9.18
N LYS A 119 -7.21 10.44 9.89
CA LYS A 119 -7.09 10.38 11.35
C LYS A 119 -5.65 10.56 11.85
N GLN A 120 -4.67 10.75 10.96
CA GLN A 120 -3.25 10.80 11.31
C GLN A 120 -2.87 12.14 11.98
N THR A 121 -1.86 12.09 12.85
CA THR A 121 -1.33 13.25 13.57
C THR A 121 0.14 13.45 13.24
N LYS A 122 0.71 14.62 13.59
CA LYS A 122 2.15 14.86 13.43
C LYS A 122 2.99 13.83 14.20
N SER A 123 2.53 13.38 15.37
CA SER A 123 3.21 12.35 16.18
C SER A 123 3.22 11.01 15.46
N SER A 124 2.06 10.53 15.01
CA SER A 124 1.98 9.21 14.36
C SER A 124 2.72 9.17 13.02
N VAL A 125 2.83 10.31 12.33
CA VAL A 125 3.72 10.46 11.16
C VAL A 125 5.19 10.30 11.56
N SER A 126 5.64 10.98 12.61
CA SER A 126 7.03 10.89 13.09
C SER A 126 7.39 9.49 13.59
N GLU A 127 6.50 8.85 14.34
CA GLU A 127 6.70 7.48 14.83
C GLU A 127 6.96 6.48 13.70
N LEU A 128 6.12 6.51 12.64
CA LEU A 128 6.30 5.61 11.50
C LEU A 128 7.52 6.00 10.66
N GLU A 129 7.81 7.28 10.50
CA GLU A 129 9.03 7.75 9.82
C GLU A 129 10.30 7.26 10.53
N ASP A 130 10.38 7.42 11.84
CA ASP A 130 11.54 6.99 12.63
C ASP A 130 11.72 5.48 12.56
N ALA A 131 10.62 4.72 12.64
CA ALA A 131 10.65 3.27 12.48
C ALA A 131 11.20 2.83 11.10
N LEU A 132 10.84 3.55 10.03
CA LEU A 132 11.36 3.29 8.68
C LEU A 132 12.84 3.68 8.56
N LYS A 133 13.25 4.83 9.13
CA LYS A 133 14.66 5.26 9.11
C LYS A 133 15.57 4.31 9.88
N GLN A 134 15.17 3.89 11.08
CA GLN A 134 15.92 2.92 11.89
C GLN A 134 16.09 1.57 11.18
N ALA A 135 15.13 1.19 10.35
CA ALA A 135 15.19 -0.03 9.56
C ALA A 135 15.97 0.12 8.24
N ASP A 136 16.43 1.33 7.89
CA ASP A 136 17.00 1.66 6.57
C ASP A 136 15.97 1.38 5.45
N GLU A 137 14.71 1.72 5.69
CA GLU A 137 13.57 1.50 4.76
C GLU A 137 12.93 2.82 4.30
N TYR A 138 13.48 3.97 4.72
CA TYR A 138 12.99 5.30 4.36
C TYR A 138 13.55 5.77 3.01
N ARG A 139 12.90 5.36 1.93
CA ARG A 139 13.29 5.60 0.52
C ARG A 139 12.07 5.66 -0.41
N ASP A 140 12.21 6.10 -1.66
CA ASP A 140 11.10 6.15 -2.63
C ASP A 140 10.80 4.76 -3.22
N ALA A 141 10.48 3.80 -2.36
CA ALA A 141 10.16 2.42 -2.74
C ALA A 141 9.23 1.75 -1.73
N TRP A 142 8.62 0.64 -2.14
CA TRP A 142 7.84 -0.23 -1.27
C TRP A 142 8.67 -1.39 -0.75
N VAL A 143 9.44 -1.16 0.31
CA VAL A 143 10.26 -2.21 0.93
C VAL A 143 9.37 -3.34 1.46
N GLY A 144 9.72 -4.59 1.13
CA GLY A 144 8.94 -5.77 1.48
C GLY A 144 7.73 -6.04 0.57
N ALA A 145 7.42 -5.16 -0.40
CA ALA A 145 6.40 -5.41 -1.41
C ALA A 145 7.02 -5.76 -2.77
N SER A 146 6.43 -6.76 -3.43
CA SER A 146 6.81 -7.19 -4.77
C SER A 146 5.68 -6.94 -5.77
N CYS A 147 6.05 -6.74 -7.03
CA CYS A 147 5.09 -6.73 -8.12
C CYS A 147 4.47 -8.12 -8.27
N GLN A 148 3.18 -8.19 -8.61
CA GLN A 148 2.50 -9.46 -8.85
C GLN A 148 2.94 -10.13 -10.16
N SER A 149 3.39 -9.36 -11.14
CA SER A 149 3.71 -9.84 -12.48
C SER A 149 5.20 -10.00 -12.77
N CYS A 150 6.09 -9.51 -11.90
CA CYS A 150 7.53 -9.63 -12.10
C CYS A 150 8.25 -9.82 -10.75
N PRO A 151 9.46 -10.39 -10.74
CA PRO A 151 10.20 -10.66 -9.50
C PRO A 151 10.81 -9.39 -8.86
N SER A 152 10.67 -8.23 -9.49
CA SER A 152 11.26 -6.99 -9.01
C SER A 152 10.53 -6.43 -7.80
N SER A 153 11.31 -5.86 -6.86
CA SER A 153 10.76 -4.98 -5.83
C SER A 153 10.12 -3.76 -6.49
N ILE A 154 9.07 -3.23 -5.87
CA ILE A 154 8.39 -2.06 -6.42
C ILE A 154 9.13 -0.80 -6.00
N GLN A 155 9.82 -0.20 -6.96
CA GLN A 155 10.38 1.15 -6.84
C GLN A 155 9.29 2.18 -7.15
N ARG A 156 9.34 3.33 -6.46
CA ARG A 156 8.37 4.43 -6.57
C ARG A 156 6.95 3.98 -6.21
N SER A 157 5.95 4.45 -6.95
CA SER A 157 4.55 4.09 -6.76
C SER A 157 4.25 2.68 -7.26
N PHE A 158 3.34 1.97 -6.58
CA PHE A 158 2.65 0.82 -7.19
C PHE A 158 1.26 1.23 -7.67
N PHE A 159 0.70 0.40 -8.52
CA PHE A 159 -0.65 0.53 -9.05
C PHE A 159 -1.49 -0.66 -8.65
N ALA A 160 -2.77 -0.41 -8.33
CA ALA A 160 -3.73 -1.46 -8.03
C ALA A 160 -5.11 -1.09 -8.58
N CYS A 161 -5.92 -2.11 -8.86
CA CYS A 161 -7.30 -1.91 -9.26
C CYS A 161 -8.13 -1.48 -8.03
N PRO A 162 -8.84 -0.35 -8.06
CA PRO A 162 -9.63 0.12 -6.91
C PRO A 162 -10.88 -0.72 -6.63
N LYS A 163 -11.30 -1.59 -7.55
CA LYS A 163 -12.42 -2.53 -7.37
C LYS A 163 -11.97 -3.89 -6.81
N CYS A 164 -10.67 -4.19 -6.85
CA CYS A 164 -10.12 -5.38 -6.22
C CYS A 164 -9.85 -5.09 -4.73
N PRO A 165 -9.73 -6.14 -3.89
CA PRO A 165 -9.24 -5.96 -2.53
C PRO A 165 -7.93 -5.19 -2.54
N LYS A 166 -7.83 -4.18 -1.67
CA LYS A 166 -6.70 -3.26 -1.62
C LYS A 166 -5.42 -4.03 -1.36
N TYR A 167 -4.31 -3.57 -1.92
CA TYR A 167 -2.95 -4.05 -1.63
C TYR A 167 -2.64 -5.52 -1.99
N VAL A 168 -3.62 -6.34 -2.38
CA VAL A 168 -3.40 -7.74 -2.82
C VAL A 168 -2.65 -7.74 -4.16
N LEU A 169 -3.25 -7.13 -5.18
CA LEU A 169 -2.69 -7.04 -6.52
C LEU A 169 -1.94 -5.72 -6.68
N ARG A 170 -0.61 -5.78 -6.61
CA ARG A 170 0.28 -4.62 -6.72
C ARG A 170 1.12 -4.74 -7.98
N PHE A 171 1.13 -3.70 -8.79
CA PHE A 171 1.86 -3.67 -10.06
C PHE A 171 2.84 -2.51 -10.09
N CYS A 172 4.07 -2.76 -10.53
CA CYS A 172 5.05 -1.69 -10.78
C CYS A 172 4.74 -0.95 -12.09
N HIS A 173 5.32 0.24 -12.27
CA HIS A 173 5.21 1.04 -13.50
C HIS A 173 5.46 0.22 -14.78
N ALA A 174 6.53 -0.58 -14.81
CA ALA A 174 6.91 -1.35 -15.99
C ALA A 174 5.86 -2.41 -16.37
N CYS A 175 5.22 -3.03 -15.36
CA CYS A 175 4.17 -4.03 -15.60
C CYS A 175 2.86 -3.36 -16.05
N VAL A 176 2.53 -2.18 -15.51
CA VAL A 176 1.37 -1.40 -15.96
C VAL A 176 1.57 -0.94 -17.41
N ALA A 177 2.75 -0.46 -17.78
CA ALA A 177 3.07 -0.04 -19.15
C ALA A 177 2.95 -1.19 -20.17
N ARG A 178 3.09 -2.44 -19.73
CA ARG A 178 2.90 -3.66 -20.53
C ARG A 178 1.50 -4.24 -20.45
N ASN A 179 0.55 -3.51 -19.83
CA ASN A 179 -0.83 -3.96 -19.60
C ASN A 179 -0.96 -5.29 -18.84
N MET A 180 0.03 -5.65 -18.00
CA MET A 180 -0.01 -6.88 -17.20
C MET A 180 -1.22 -6.99 -16.24
N PRO A 181 -1.73 -5.91 -15.62
CA PRO A 181 -2.87 -5.99 -14.71
C PRO A 181 -4.14 -6.59 -15.32
N ALA A 182 -4.34 -6.45 -16.64
CA ALA A 182 -5.50 -6.98 -17.35
C ALA A 182 -5.62 -8.52 -17.27
N ALA A 183 -4.52 -9.22 -17.00
CA ALA A 183 -4.52 -10.68 -16.81
C ALA A 183 -5.05 -11.12 -15.43
N PHE A 184 -5.19 -10.20 -14.47
CA PHE A 184 -5.53 -10.53 -13.07
C PHE A 184 -6.96 -10.13 -12.69
N CYS A 185 -7.53 -9.11 -13.34
CA CYS A 185 -8.93 -8.77 -13.16
C CYS A 185 -9.52 -8.14 -14.43
N ALA A 186 -10.79 -8.41 -14.71
CA ALA A 186 -11.53 -7.85 -15.85
C ALA A 186 -12.16 -6.48 -15.57
N HIS A 187 -11.77 -5.83 -14.47
CA HIS A 187 -12.28 -4.50 -14.14
C HIS A 187 -11.67 -3.46 -15.08
N ASP A 188 -12.47 -2.96 -16.01
CA ASP A 188 -12.10 -1.86 -16.91
C ASP A 188 -12.15 -0.52 -16.16
N ILE A 189 -11.10 -0.25 -15.39
CA ILE A 189 -10.97 0.97 -14.59
C ILE A 189 -9.52 1.44 -14.56
N ARG A 190 -9.34 2.76 -14.51
CA ARG A 190 -8.02 3.36 -14.29
C ARG A 190 -7.49 2.88 -12.94
N LEU A 191 -6.27 2.33 -12.96
CA LEU A 191 -5.59 1.88 -11.76
C LEU A 191 -5.32 3.06 -10.82
N ALA A 192 -5.53 2.82 -9.53
CA ALA A 192 -5.15 3.74 -8.48
C ALA A 192 -3.64 3.64 -8.23
N MET A 193 -2.99 4.80 -8.07
CA MET A 193 -1.57 4.92 -7.79
C MET A 193 -1.34 5.09 -6.28
N PHE A 194 -0.42 4.34 -5.72
CA PHE A 194 -0.07 4.37 -4.30
C PHE A 194 1.40 4.74 -4.14
N LYS A 195 1.64 5.92 -3.55
CA LYS A 195 2.97 6.49 -3.30
C LYS A 195 3.73 5.65 -2.27
N PRO A 196 5.06 5.52 -2.35
CA PRO A 196 5.79 4.79 -1.33
C PRO A 196 5.68 5.47 0.05
N PRO A 197 5.85 4.72 1.15
CA PRO A 197 5.56 5.20 2.50
C PRO A 197 6.32 6.48 2.89
N ALA A 198 7.62 6.55 2.59
CA ALA A 198 8.44 7.72 2.92
C ALA A 198 7.90 9.01 2.28
N ARG A 199 7.44 8.92 1.03
CA ARG A 199 6.86 10.07 0.32
C ARG A 199 5.47 10.42 0.87
N LEU A 200 4.63 9.43 1.13
CA LEU A 200 3.32 9.67 1.74
C LEU A 200 3.42 10.37 3.10
N LEU A 201 4.36 9.94 3.94
CA LEU A 201 4.57 10.50 5.29
C LEU A 201 4.92 12.00 5.21
N GLN A 202 5.89 12.36 4.37
CA GLN A 202 6.28 13.75 4.15
C GLN A 202 5.12 14.61 3.65
N GLU A 203 4.41 14.14 2.63
CA GLU A 203 3.25 14.85 2.08
C GLU A 203 2.11 14.98 3.11
N THR A 204 1.94 13.98 3.98
CA THR A 204 0.93 14.04 5.05
C THR A 204 1.34 15.02 6.15
N ARG A 205 2.62 15.06 6.55
CA ARG A 205 3.13 16.08 7.46
C ARG A 205 2.92 17.49 6.90
N LEU A 206 3.27 17.70 5.64
CA LEU A 206 3.07 18.99 4.96
C LEU A 206 1.59 19.39 4.87
N ALA A 207 0.69 18.42 4.67
CA ALA A 207 -0.75 18.67 4.71
C ALA A 207 -1.23 19.12 6.10
N LEU A 208 -0.78 18.45 7.16
CA LEU A 208 -1.11 18.78 8.56
C LEU A 208 -0.58 20.18 8.95
N LEU A 209 0.69 20.48 8.65
CA LEU A 209 1.30 21.78 8.93
C LEU A 209 0.57 22.91 8.20
N ALA A 210 0.20 22.69 6.93
CA ALA A 210 -0.58 23.67 6.17
C ALA A 210 -2.00 23.87 6.75
N GLN A 211 -2.63 22.81 7.26
CA GLN A 211 -3.94 22.89 7.91
C GLN A 211 -3.87 23.70 9.21
N GLU A 212 -2.82 23.50 10.00
CA GLU A 212 -2.53 24.24 11.23
C GLU A 212 -1.98 25.66 10.98
N ARG A 213 -1.65 25.99 9.72
CA ARG A 213 -1.01 27.26 9.29
C ARG A 213 0.36 27.50 9.91
N ASP A 214 1.07 26.42 10.25
CA ASP A 214 2.46 26.45 10.73
C ASP A 214 3.43 26.56 9.54
N TRP A 215 3.48 27.74 8.93
CA TRP A 215 4.28 28.01 7.73
C TRP A 215 5.79 27.92 7.94
N PRO A 216 6.38 28.38 9.06
CA PRO A 216 7.82 28.22 9.29
C PRO A 216 8.25 26.75 9.29
N GLU A 217 7.52 25.89 10.00
CA GLU A 217 7.84 24.46 10.04
C GLU A 217 7.47 23.77 8.71
N TYR A 218 6.39 24.21 8.04
CA TYR A 218 6.05 23.76 6.69
C TYR A 218 7.18 23.99 5.69
N ASP A 219 7.74 25.20 5.64
CA ASP A 219 8.81 25.53 4.69
C ASP A 219 10.05 24.66 4.92
N LYS A 220 10.43 24.46 6.19
CA LYS A 220 11.53 23.54 6.57
C LYS A 220 11.30 22.10 6.11
N TYR A 221 10.11 21.54 6.36
CA TYR A 221 9.80 20.17 5.91
C TYR A 221 9.63 20.08 4.39
N TYR A 222 9.23 21.17 3.74
CA TYR A 222 9.14 21.20 2.28
C TYR A 222 10.54 21.20 1.65
N ASP A 223 11.49 21.94 2.21
CA ASP A 223 12.89 21.92 1.76
C ASP A 223 13.48 20.51 1.91
N ALA A 224 13.26 19.85 3.05
CA ALA A 224 13.67 18.46 3.27
C ALA A 224 13.00 17.48 2.29
N TYR A 225 11.73 17.72 1.93
CA TYR A 225 11.01 16.95 0.92
C TYR A 225 11.59 17.12 -0.49
N GLU A 226 11.97 18.32 -0.88
CA GLU A 226 12.64 18.56 -2.17
C GLU A 226 14.02 17.92 -2.23
N GLU A 227 14.79 17.97 -1.14
CA GLU A 227 16.07 17.28 -1.03
C GLU A 227 15.88 15.76 -1.16
N PHE A 228 14.93 15.18 -0.42
CA PHE A 228 14.56 13.77 -0.53
C PHE A 228 14.16 13.40 -1.96
N CYS A 229 13.27 14.18 -2.59
CA CYS A 229 12.79 13.91 -3.94
C CYS A 229 13.91 14.00 -4.98
N THR A 230 14.87 14.90 -4.78
CA THR A 230 16.05 15.04 -5.64
C THR A 230 16.98 13.84 -5.48
N HIS A 231 17.30 13.45 -4.24
CA HIS A 231 18.13 12.29 -3.94
C HIS A 231 17.53 10.99 -4.51
N GLU A 232 16.24 10.76 -4.28
CA GLU A 232 15.52 9.56 -4.72
C GLU A 232 15.06 9.62 -6.19
N GLN A 233 15.35 10.72 -6.89
CA GLN A 233 14.99 10.93 -8.30
C GLN A 233 13.49 10.75 -8.56
N VAL A 234 12.66 11.33 -7.68
CA VAL A 234 11.20 11.36 -7.82
C VAL A 234 10.82 12.25 -9.02
N PRO A 235 10.01 11.77 -9.98
CA PRO A 235 9.58 12.59 -11.11
C PRO A 235 8.79 13.82 -10.68
N ASP A 236 9.00 14.97 -11.32
CA ASP A 236 8.29 16.22 -11.00
C ASP A 236 6.76 16.09 -11.08
N THR A 237 6.27 15.23 -11.98
CA THR A 237 4.84 14.92 -12.13
C THR A 237 4.24 14.18 -10.93
N GLU A 238 5.06 13.56 -10.09
CA GLU A 238 4.65 12.87 -8.86
C GLU A 238 4.88 13.69 -7.59
N ARG A 239 5.58 14.84 -7.70
CA ARG A 239 5.86 15.73 -6.57
C ARG A 239 4.66 16.63 -6.24
N ILE A 240 4.49 16.96 -4.96
CA ILE A 240 3.51 17.97 -4.55
C ILE A 240 4.08 19.37 -4.76
N VAL A 241 3.20 20.33 -5.06
CA VAL A 241 3.61 21.73 -5.25
C VAL A 241 3.63 22.46 -3.92
N ARG A 242 4.67 23.28 -3.70
CA ARG A 242 4.78 24.17 -2.53
C ARG A 242 3.53 25.04 -2.39
N LYS A 243 2.90 25.00 -1.23
CA LYS A 243 1.81 25.93 -0.88
C LYS A 243 2.42 27.28 -0.51
N CYS A 244 2.02 28.35 -1.18
CA CYS A 244 2.46 29.71 -0.88
C CYS A 244 1.41 30.43 0.00
N GLN A 245 1.82 31.03 1.12
CA GLN A 245 0.95 31.86 1.97
C GLN A 245 0.64 33.18 1.25
N ARG A 246 -0.65 33.55 1.13
CA ARG A 246 -1.04 34.92 0.74
C ARG A 246 -1.02 35.80 1.97
N VAL A 247 -0.07 36.72 2.05
CA VAL A 247 -0.06 37.79 3.07
C VAL A 247 -0.35 39.11 2.33
N ASN A 248 -1.45 39.77 2.66
CA ASN A 248 -1.85 41.08 2.12
C ASN A 248 -1.88 41.18 0.57
N GLY A 249 -2.50 40.20 -0.10
CA GLY A 249 -2.71 40.25 -1.56
C GLY A 249 -1.45 40.14 -2.42
N LYS A 250 -0.25 40.14 -1.81
CA LYS A 250 1.03 39.93 -2.50
C LYS A 250 1.56 38.54 -2.12
N ARG A 251 1.86 37.72 -3.14
CA ARG A 251 2.54 36.43 -2.92
C ARG A 251 3.88 36.75 -2.22
N ARG A 252 4.08 36.21 -1.02
CA ARG A 252 5.40 36.27 -0.38
C ARG A 252 6.38 35.54 -1.32
N ARG A 253 7.51 36.17 -1.65
CA ARG A 253 8.58 35.58 -2.47
C ARG A 253 9.30 34.47 -1.67
N SER A 254 8.62 33.36 -1.37
CA SER A 254 9.32 32.07 -1.41
C SER A 254 9.22 31.61 -2.86
N VAL A 255 10.27 31.01 -3.39
CA VAL A 255 10.43 30.68 -4.82
C VAL A 255 9.31 29.70 -5.23
N CYS A 256 8.17 30.23 -5.67
CA CYS A 256 7.07 29.45 -6.23
C CYS A 256 7.50 29.12 -7.69
N SER A 257 7.86 27.87 -7.99
CA SER A 257 8.06 27.42 -9.37
C SER A 257 6.74 27.50 -10.13
N GLY A 258 6.83 28.01 -11.36
CA GLY A 258 5.73 28.52 -12.15
C GLY A 258 4.76 27.47 -12.68
N SER A 259 3.54 27.95 -12.86
CA SER A 259 2.45 27.39 -13.66
C SER A 259 2.91 26.63 -14.90
N VAL A 260 2.57 25.34 -14.97
CA VAL A 260 2.28 24.69 -16.26
C VAL A 260 0.99 25.33 -16.77
N THR A 261 1.12 26.29 -17.67
CA THR A 261 0.01 26.71 -18.54
C THR A 261 -0.43 25.51 -19.38
N PRO A 262 -1.73 25.16 -19.43
CA PRO A 262 -2.22 24.28 -20.48
C PRO A 262 -2.09 25.05 -21.79
N ASP A 263 -1.34 24.50 -22.72
CA ASP A 263 -1.22 25.02 -24.08
C ASP A 263 -2.62 25.09 -24.70
N ARG A 264 -3.12 26.31 -24.84
CA ARG A 264 -4.44 26.62 -25.37
C ARG A 264 -4.27 26.92 -26.84
N ASN A 265 -3.93 25.92 -27.64
CA ASN A 265 -4.01 25.98 -29.10
C ASN A 265 -3.90 24.59 -29.73
N GLN A 266 -5.04 23.98 -29.97
CA GLN A 266 -5.33 23.27 -31.22
C GLN A 266 -6.81 22.85 -31.22
N SER A 267 -7.65 23.76 -31.72
CA SER A 267 -8.99 23.43 -32.19
C SER A 267 -8.87 22.53 -33.43
N PRO A 268 -9.50 21.35 -33.49
CA PRO A 268 -9.65 20.64 -34.75
C PRO A 268 -10.65 21.40 -35.63
N ARG A 269 -10.24 21.74 -36.85
CA ARG A 269 -11.09 22.29 -37.90
C ARG A 269 -12.30 21.37 -38.12
N ARG A 270 -13.48 21.98 -38.18
CA ARG A 270 -14.70 21.37 -38.71
C ARG A 270 -14.45 20.91 -40.14
N GLN A 271 -14.71 19.63 -40.43
CA GLN A 271 -14.92 19.15 -41.80
C GLN A 271 -16.40 19.36 -42.18
N PRO A 272 -16.69 19.71 -43.45
CA PRO A 272 -18.06 19.84 -43.94
C PRO A 272 -18.73 18.48 -44.17
N PRO A 273 -20.07 18.41 -44.28
CA PRO A 273 -20.79 17.15 -44.43
C PRO A 273 -20.62 16.62 -45.86
N THR A 274 -20.37 15.32 -45.99
CA THR A 274 -20.54 14.59 -47.24
C THR A 274 -21.71 13.63 -47.09
N ASP A 275 -22.72 13.85 -47.92
CA ASP A 275 -23.87 12.99 -48.11
C ASP A 275 -23.49 11.58 -48.56
N GLY A 276 -24.31 10.61 -48.14
CA GLY A 276 -24.86 9.62 -49.08
C GLY A 276 -24.19 8.26 -49.18
N THR A 277 -25.03 7.22 -49.07
CA THR A 277 -24.82 5.79 -49.34
C THR A 277 -24.08 5.04 -48.22
N GLY A 278 -24.65 4.10 -47.45
CA GLY A 278 -25.77 3.20 -47.68
C GLY A 278 -25.19 1.81 -47.94
N TYR A 279 -25.09 0.96 -46.91
CA TYR A 279 -25.17 -0.50 -47.02
C TYR A 279 -25.39 -1.12 -45.64
N SER A 280 -26.55 -1.76 -45.49
CA SER A 280 -26.81 -2.74 -44.44
C SER A 280 -25.97 -3.99 -44.68
N PHE A 281 -25.56 -4.70 -43.65
CA PHE A 281 -25.82 -6.14 -43.56
C PHE A 281 -25.76 -6.61 -42.10
N ARG A 282 -26.80 -7.34 -41.71
CA ARG A 282 -26.87 -8.20 -40.53
C ARG A 282 -26.02 -9.45 -40.79
N HIS A 283 -25.29 -9.91 -39.77
CA HIS A 283 -25.48 -11.22 -39.14
C HIS A 283 -24.79 -11.24 -37.79
#